data_AF-A0ABD3EXJ7-F1
#
_entry.id   AF-A0ABD3EXJ7-F1
#
_cell.length_a   1.000
_cell.length_b   1.000
_cell.length_c   1.000
_cell.angle_alpha   90.00
_cell.angle_beta   90.00
_cell.angle_gamma   90.00
#
_symmetry.space_group_name_H-M   'P 1'
#
loop_
_entity.id
_entity.type
_entity.pdbx_description
1 polymer ?
#
loop_
_entity_poly.entity_id
_entity_poly.type
_entity_poly.pdbx_seq_one_letter_code
_entity_poly.pdbx_strand_id
1 'polypeptide(L)'
;MAVGTTDVDTNGLRRRNVQDGNQPEDETPERARPAPSRRAARPQKGFVELLMSPLSFVLGDGEPEDPQAAARNFAHSLRRRYGENVTPRFEHTSFRDAVSTARTASKFLLVFLHSNIHDDADTFCRKAMCTERMSAYLNNSDCIVSWAGCVQHAEGFGVSLSLGCATFPFLALLSCVSRGVNVVEKITANVPANEIIEKLNAAVDRNNQILAAARHVRLQRTEAQILREQQDLEYQESLAADRRREQEVREQAEREEKERLRKEGEERRAEEEAKREEEEKARQEEQYKAEIEVKRARIADGPKSRTPPPGADYKTAVIRFQLHNGTRLDHIFYAHDTLKSVRDFVDVEFFDRDISIRNYELATNFPKKVYGPELLDVNLADAGLTPQALVYVQDLDS
;
A
#
# COMPACT_ATOMS: atom_id res chain seq x y z
N MET A 1 -42.62 -29.39 -36.89
CA MET A 1 -41.88 -30.59 -36.44
C MET A 1 -41.02 -30.14 -35.26
N ALA A 2 -41.60 -30.09 -34.06
CA ALA A 2 -41.37 -31.04 -32.94
C ALA A 2 -39.88 -31.04 -32.51
N VAL A 3 -39.44 -30.20 -31.55
CA VAL A 3 -39.63 -30.23 -30.07
C VAL A 3 -39.18 -31.55 -29.43
N GLY A 4 -38.23 -31.47 -28.50
CA GLY A 4 -37.78 -32.60 -27.68
C GLY A 4 -36.81 -32.18 -26.57
N THR A 5 -37.31 -31.37 -25.63
CA THR A 5 -36.77 -31.20 -24.26
C THR A 5 -37.38 -32.26 -23.35
N THR A 6 -36.60 -32.92 -22.50
CA THR A 6 -37.09 -33.51 -21.25
C THR A 6 -35.97 -33.58 -20.21
N ASP A 7 -36.11 -32.72 -19.19
CA ASP A 7 -35.72 -32.97 -17.80
C ASP A 7 -36.66 -34.00 -17.17
N VAL A 8 -36.23 -34.54 -16.01
CA VAL A 8 -36.96 -35.05 -14.82
C VAL A 8 -36.23 -36.31 -14.32
N ASP A 9 -35.50 -36.35 -13.21
CA ASP A 9 -35.74 -36.05 -11.79
C ASP A 9 -35.77 -37.32 -10.92
N THR A 10 -35.11 -37.18 -9.76
CA THR A 10 -35.42 -37.77 -8.44
C THR A 10 -34.78 -39.07 -7.92
N ASN A 11 -34.16 -38.87 -6.75
CA ASN A 11 -34.27 -39.57 -5.47
C ASN A 11 -33.38 -40.78 -5.12
N GLY A 12 -32.67 -40.63 -3.99
CA GLY A 12 -31.99 -41.73 -3.31
C GLY A 12 -31.13 -41.36 -2.10
N LEU A 13 -31.59 -40.46 -1.23
CA LEU A 13 -30.99 -40.23 0.10
C LEU A 13 -31.18 -41.48 0.98
N ARG A 14 -30.10 -41.99 1.61
CA ARG A 14 -30.20 -42.76 2.86
C ARG A 14 -29.00 -42.51 3.79
N ARG A 15 -29.32 -41.92 4.95
CA ARG A 15 -28.46 -41.76 6.14
C ARG A 15 -28.94 -42.69 7.25
N ARG A 16 -27.97 -43.13 8.08
CA ARG A 16 -28.04 -43.60 9.49
C ARG A 16 -28.72 -44.93 9.82
N ASN A 17 -28.00 -45.78 10.58
CA ASN A 17 -28.20 -45.87 12.04
C ASN A 17 -27.07 -46.61 12.78
N VAL A 18 -26.99 -46.31 14.07
CA VAL A 18 -26.03 -46.66 15.13
C VAL A 18 -26.71 -47.62 16.14
N GLN A 19 -25.91 -48.18 17.07
CA GLN A 19 -26.22 -48.92 18.31
C GLN A 19 -26.46 -50.43 18.15
N ASP A 20 -26.02 -51.35 19.02
CA ASP A 20 -25.28 -51.39 20.30
C ASP A 20 -24.64 -52.81 20.38
N GLY A 21 -23.46 -53.05 20.94
CA GLY A 21 -23.22 -53.22 22.38
C GLY A 21 -23.17 -54.70 22.78
N ASN A 22 -21.97 -55.28 22.95
CA ASN A 22 -21.66 -56.24 24.02
C ASN A 22 -20.16 -56.62 24.03
N GLN A 23 -19.55 -56.53 25.22
CA GLN A 23 -18.28 -57.12 25.67
C GLN A 23 -18.63 -58.06 26.85
N PRO A 24 -17.85 -59.10 27.22
CA PRO A 24 -16.51 -58.88 27.81
C PRO A 24 -15.43 -59.97 27.55
N GLU A 25 -14.18 -59.55 27.83
CA GLU A 25 -13.00 -60.25 28.43
C GLU A 25 -12.62 -61.66 27.91
N ASP A 26 -11.37 -61.97 27.54
CA ASP A 26 -10.15 -61.98 28.36
C ASP A 26 -8.91 -62.29 27.48
N GLU A 27 -7.71 -62.17 28.05
CA GLU A 27 -6.39 -62.68 27.63
C GLU A 27 -5.36 -61.75 26.94
N THR A 28 -4.16 -61.84 27.53
CA THR A 28 -2.93 -61.04 27.50
C THR A 28 -2.17 -60.93 26.15
N PRO A 29 -1.32 -59.90 25.93
CA PRO A 29 -0.62 -59.69 24.66
C PRO A 29 0.72 -60.44 24.59
N GLU A 30 0.84 -61.33 23.60
CA GLU A 30 2.10 -61.96 23.21
C GLU A 30 2.96 -61.01 22.35
N ARG A 31 4.25 -60.99 22.66
CA ARG A 31 5.27 -60.03 22.22
C ARG A 31 5.67 -60.27 20.76
N ALA A 32 5.15 -59.46 19.83
CA ALA A 32 5.52 -59.52 18.41
C ALA A 32 6.97 -59.05 18.17
N ARG A 33 7.77 -59.92 17.53
CA ARG A 33 9.12 -59.63 17.01
C ARG A 33 9.04 -58.74 15.74
N PRO A 34 9.96 -57.80 15.51
CA PRO A 34 9.94 -57.01 14.28
C PRO A 34 10.54 -57.79 13.10
N ALA A 35 9.82 -57.77 11.97
CA ALA A 35 10.28 -58.27 10.67
C ALA A 35 11.42 -57.41 10.09
N PRO A 36 12.32 -57.96 9.26
CA PRO A 36 13.50 -57.25 8.77
C PRO A 36 13.14 -56.18 7.75
N SER A 37 13.73 -55.00 7.90
CA SER A 37 13.57 -53.86 6.99
C SER A 37 14.07 -54.20 5.59
N ARG A 38 13.22 -53.96 4.59
CA ARG A 38 13.59 -53.96 3.17
C ARG A 38 14.72 -52.95 2.96
N ARG A 39 15.89 -53.44 2.54
CA ARG A 39 17.01 -52.62 2.05
C ARG A 39 16.50 -51.66 0.96
N ALA A 40 16.57 -50.37 1.24
CA ALA A 40 16.42 -49.33 0.24
C ALA A 40 17.53 -49.50 -0.81
N ALA A 41 17.15 -49.52 -2.09
CA ALA A 41 18.09 -49.51 -3.20
C ALA A 41 18.93 -48.22 -3.12
N ARG A 42 20.26 -48.36 -3.09
CA ARG A 42 21.18 -47.23 -3.14
C ARG A 42 20.98 -46.47 -4.46
N PRO A 43 20.93 -45.13 -4.46
CA PRO A 43 20.93 -44.36 -5.69
C PRO A 43 22.25 -44.63 -6.45
N GLN A 44 22.17 -44.92 -7.74
CA GLN A 44 23.34 -45.00 -8.61
C GLN A 44 24.00 -43.61 -8.67
N LYS A 45 25.24 -43.53 -8.20
CA LYS A 45 26.04 -42.30 -8.22
C LYS A 45 26.28 -41.85 -9.67
N GLY A 46 26.18 -40.54 -9.91
CA GLY A 46 26.39 -39.96 -11.24
C GLY A 46 27.86 -40.01 -11.66
N PHE A 47 28.11 -40.14 -12.95
CA PHE A 47 29.45 -40.21 -13.59
C PHE A 47 30.46 -39.14 -13.11
N VAL A 48 30.00 -37.94 -12.76
CA VAL A 48 30.84 -36.83 -12.27
C VAL A 48 31.28 -37.03 -10.81
N GLU A 49 30.50 -37.77 -10.01
CA GLU A 49 30.82 -38.03 -8.59
C GLU A 49 31.90 -39.11 -8.45
N LEU A 50 31.98 -40.03 -9.42
CA LEU A 50 33.06 -41.04 -9.51
C LEU A 50 34.42 -40.40 -9.86
N LEU A 51 34.38 -39.30 -10.63
CA LEU A 51 35.53 -38.45 -11.01
C LEU A 51 36.11 -37.66 -9.82
N MET A 52 35.32 -37.44 -8.77
CA MET A 52 35.63 -36.52 -7.67
C MET A 52 36.03 -37.24 -6.37
N SER A 53 36.25 -38.56 -6.42
CA SER A 53 36.87 -39.26 -5.31
C SER A 53 38.38 -38.96 -5.32
N PRO A 54 38.97 -38.47 -4.20
CA PRO A 54 40.38 -38.11 -4.17
C PRO A 54 41.20 -39.40 -4.22
N LEU A 55 41.67 -39.78 -5.41
CA LEU A 55 42.74 -40.78 -5.58
C LEU A 55 44.11 -40.17 -5.19
N SER A 56 44.15 -39.41 -4.09
CA SER A 56 45.39 -38.90 -3.50
C SER A 56 46.21 -40.01 -2.84
N PHE A 57 45.73 -41.26 -2.85
CA PHE A 57 46.38 -42.36 -2.15
C PHE A 57 47.34 -43.20 -3.03
N VAL A 58 47.38 -43.00 -4.35
CA VAL A 58 48.16 -43.91 -5.26
C VAL A 58 49.27 -43.20 -6.06
N LEU A 59 49.31 -41.87 -6.12
CA LEU A 59 50.46 -41.13 -6.67
C LEU A 59 51.02 -40.20 -5.58
N GLY A 60 52.32 -40.30 -5.35
CA GLY A 60 53.03 -39.77 -4.18
C GLY A 60 52.95 -38.27 -3.94
N ASP A 61 53.53 -37.86 -2.82
CA ASP A 61 53.54 -36.53 -2.16
C ASP A 61 53.98 -35.34 -3.04
N GLY A 62 53.27 -35.08 -4.13
CA GLY A 62 53.34 -33.84 -4.90
C GLY A 62 52.22 -32.90 -4.47
N GLU A 63 52.53 -31.61 -4.34
CA GLU A 63 51.52 -30.54 -4.25
C GLU A 63 50.46 -30.74 -5.34
N PRO A 64 49.16 -30.52 -5.06
CA PRO A 64 48.10 -30.67 -6.03
C PRO A 64 48.36 -29.71 -7.20
N GLU A 65 48.76 -30.26 -8.35
CA GLU A 65 48.96 -29.51 -9.57
C GLU A 65 47.64 -28.82 -9.95
N ASP A 66 47.66 -27.50 -10.11
CA ASP A 66 46.48 -26.74 -10.52
C ASP A 66 45.99 -27.25 -11.89
N PRO A 67 44.79 -27.85 -11.97
CA PRO A 67 44.28 -28.45 -13.21
C PRO A 67 44.19 -27.43 -14.36
N GLN A 68 43.85 -26.18 -14.02
CA GLN A 68 43.76 -25.11 -14.99
C GLN A 68 45.13 -24.74 -15.55
N ALA A 69 46.15 -24.63 -14.68
CA ALA A 69 47.52 -24.41 -15.11
C ALA A 69 48.04 -25.56 -15.97
N ALA A 70 47.75 -26.82 -15.62
CA ALA A 70 48.15 -28.00 -16.39
C ALA A 70 47.55 -27.99 -17.82
N ALA A 71 46.25 -27.75 -17.95
CA ALA A 71 45.58 -27.65 -19.25
C ALA A 71 46.15 -26.50 -20.11
N ARG A 72 46.37 -25.33 -19.50
CA ARG A 72 46.99 -24.18 -20.18
C ARG A 72 48.42 -24.48 -20.65
N ASN A 73 49.24 -25.06 -19.77
CA ASN A 73 50.63 -25.39 -20.06
C ASN A 73 50.71 -26.42 -21.20
N PHE A 74 49.83 -27.43 -21.17
CA PHE A 74 49.75 -28.43 -22.22
C PHE A 74 49.33 -27.84 -23.57
N ALA A 75 48.28 -27.00 -23.60
CA ALA A 75 47.85 -26.32 -24.82
C ALA A 75 48.96 -25.43 -25.40
N HIS A 76 49.71 -24.71 -24.55
CA HIS A 76 50.89 -23.96 -24.97
C HIS A 76 52.02 -24.84 -25.50
N SER A 77 52.26 -26.01 -24.89
CA SER A 77 53.25 -26.98 -25.36
C SER A 77 52.92 -27.47 -26.78
N LEU A 78 51.66 -27.80 -27.05
CA LEU A 78 51.20 -28.16 -28.39
C LEU A 78 51.45 -27.03 -29.40
N ARG A 79 51.07 -25.79 -29.07
CA ARG A 79 51.29 -24.63 -29.93
C ARG A 79 52.78 -24.38 -30.21
N ARG A 80 53.65 -24.51 -29.21
CA ARG A 80 55.10 -24.35 -29.38
C ARG A 80 55.70 -25.44 -30.26
N ARG A 81 55.25 -26.68 -30.13
CA ARG A 81 55.83 -27.84 -30.81
C ARG A 81 55.35 -28.00 -32.26
N TYR A 82 54.08 -27.72 -32.53
CA TYR A 82 53.47 -27.96 -33.84
C TYR A 82 53.15 -26.67 -34.61
N GLY A 83 53.10 -25.53 -33.93
CA GLY A 83 52.82 -24.22 -34.52
C GLY A 83 51.46 -23.67 -34.11
N GLU A 84 51.39 -22.35 -33.95
CA GLU A 84 50.19 -21.66 -33.46
C GLU A 84 49.02 -21.72 -34.45
N ASN A 85 49.29 -21.53 -35.75
CA ASN A 85 48.24 -21.50 -36.77
C ASN A 85 47.59 -22.87 -37.04
N VAL A 86 48.31 -23.95 -36.76
CA VAL A 86 47.85 -25.32 -37.01
C VAL A 86 47.27 -26.01 -35.78
N THR A 87 47.44 -25.43 -34.59
CA THR A 87 46.93 -26.03 -33.34
C THR A 87 45.52 -25.50 -33.06
N PRO A 88 44.52 -26.38 -32.83
CA PRO A 88 43.18 -25.97 -32.45
C PRO A 88 43.14 -25.12 -31.16
N ARG A 89 42.14 -24.24 -31.03
CA ARG A 89 41.92 -23.49 -29.80
C ARG A 89 41.28 -24.39 -28.74
N PHE A 90 42.11 -24.86 -27.83
CA PHE A 90 41.66 -25.59 -26.64
C PHE A 90 41.37 -24.63 -25.49
N GLU A 91 40.35 -24.97 -24.69
CA GLU A 91 40.02 -24.32 -23.43
C GLU A 91 41.18 -24.41 -22.44
N HIS A 92 41.49 -23.28 -21.79
CA HIS A 92 42.54 -23.17 -20.77
C HIS A 92 41.97 -23.30 -19.36
N THR A 93 40.95 -24.15 -19.20
CA THR A 93 40.18 -24.37 -17.97
C THR A 93 40.30 -25.82 -17.52
N SER A 94 39.88 -26.12 -16.28
CA SER A 94 39.78 -27.50 -15.81
C SER A 94 38.77 -28.29 -16.68
N PHE A 95 38.87 -29.61 -16.70
CA PHE A 95 37.91 -30.48 -17.37
C PHE A 95 36.49 -30.23 -16.86
N ARG A 96 36.33 -30.01 -15.55
CA ARG A 96 35.03 -29.69 -14.93
C ARG A 96 34.44 -28.39 -15.50
N ASP A 97 35.26 -27.37 -15.64
CA ASP A 97 34.84 -26.06 -16.14
C ASP A 97 34.58 -26.10 -17.64
N ALA A 98 35.36 -26.88 -18.40
CA ALA A 98 35.09 -27.14 -19.82
C ALA A 98 33.74 -27.85 -20.01
N VAL A 99 33.42 -28.84 -19.17
CA VAL A 99 32.09 -29.48 -19.14
C VAL A 99 30.99 -28.48 -18.79
N SER A 100 31.24 -27.59 -17.82
CA SER A 100 30.29 -26.54 -17.44
C SER A 100 30.06 -25.55 -18.58
N THR A 101 31.12 -25.18 -19.30
CA THR A 101 31.09 -24.27 -20.45
C THR A 101 30.31 -24.89 -21.61
N ALA A 102 30.64 -26.12 -21.99
CA ALA A 102 29.90 -26.86 -23.02
C ALA A 102 28.42 -27.03 -22.66
N ARG A 103 28.13 -27.34 -21.39
CA ARG A 103 26.75 -27.43 -20.88
C ARG A 103 26.04 -26.09 -20.98
N THR A 104 26.66 -25.00 -20.56
CA THR A 104 26.08 -23.65 -20.55
C THR A 104 25.85 -23.10 -21.96
N ALA A 105 26.79 -23.33 -22.87
CA ALA A 105 26.65 -22.98 -24.27
C ALA A 105 25.75 -23.94 -25.07
N SER A 106 25.32 -25.06 -24.48
CA SER A 106 24.59 -26.14 -25.17
C SER A 106 25.34 -26.62 -26.42
N LYS A 107 26.63 -26.91 -26.24
CA LYS A 107 27.59 -27.42 -27.23
C LYS A 107 28.11 -28.80 -26.80
N PHE A 108 28.65 -29.57 -27.74
CA PHE A 108 29.43 -30.76 -27.44
C PHE A 108 30.80 -30.38 -26.91
N LEU A 109 31.41 -31.26 -26.12
CA LEU A 109 32.79 -31.12 -25.65
C LEU A 109 33.66 -32.17 -26.34
N LEU A 110 34.61 -31.74 -27.17
CA LEU A 110 35.65 -32.59 -27.71
C LEU A 110 36.81 -32.64 -26.71
N VAL A 111 37.14 -33.83 -26.23
CA VAL A 111 38.25 -34.10 -25.33
C VAL A 111 39.38 -34.74 -26.12
N PHE A 112 40.56 -34.11 -26.09
CA PHE A 112 41.80 -34.66 -26.63
C PHE A 112 42.75 -35.05 -25.50
N LEU A 113 43.02 -36.35 -25.37
CA LEU A 113 43.99 -36.87 -24.41
C LEU A 113 45.27 -37.31 -25.13
N HIS A 114 46.39 -36.78 -24.64
CA HIS A 114 47.71 -37.01 -25.19
C HIS A 114 48.62 -37.70 -24.18
N SER A 115 49.48 -38.59 -24.68
CA SER A 115 50.59 -39.16 -23.92
C SER A 115 51.90 -38.84 -24.64
N ASN A 116 52.81 -38.15 -23.96
CA ASN A 116 54.13 -37.79 -24.49
C ASN A 116 55.05 -39.00 -24.71
N ILE A 117 54.69 -40.17 -24.18
CA ILE A 117 55.51 -41.39 -24.20
C ILE A 117 55.04 -42.37 -25.29
N HIS A 118 53.87 -42.14 -25.89
CA HIS A 118 53.31 -43.04 -26.89
C HIS A 118 53.89 -42.78 -28.29
N ASP A 119 54.30 -43.84 -28.99
CA ASP A 119 55.01 -43.75 -30.28
C ASP A 119 54.20 -43.01 -31.38
N ASP A 120 52.89 -43.24 -31.43
CA ASP A 120 52.01 -42.59 -32.41
C ASP A 120 51.65 -41.14 -32.10
N ALA A 121 52.01 -40.62 -30.92
CA ALA A 121 51.48 -39.36 -30.43
C ALA A 121 51.96 -38.14 -31.27
N ASP A 122 53.23 -38.11 -31.65
CA ASP A 122 53.77 -37.03 -32.50
C ASP A 122 53.24 -37.13 -33.95
N THR A 123 53.19 -38.35 -34.49
CA THR A 123 52.64 -38.61 -35.83
C THR A 123 51.19 -38.15 -35.96
N PHE A 124 50.36 -38.47 -34.98
CA PHE A 124 48.96 -38.06 -34.97
C PHE A 124 48.78 -36.55 -34.79
N CYS A 125 49.57 -35.92 -33.92
CA CYS A 125 49.53 -34.46 -33.79
C CYS A 125 49.88 -33.79 -35.14
N ARG A 126 50.91 -34.25 -35.86
CA ARG A 126 51.29 -33.65 -37.16
C ARG A 126 50.32 -33.95 -38.30
N LYS A 127 49.76 -35.16 -38.35
CA LYS A 127 48.95 -35.63 -39.49
C LYS A 127 47.45 -35.42 -39.30
N ALA A 128 46.98 -35.26 -38.06
CA ALA A 128 45.57 -35.20 -37.73
C ALA A 128 45.20 -33.95 -36.91
N MET A 129 45.64 -33.87 -35.65
CA MET A 129 45.13 -32.86 -34.70
C MET A 129 45.66 -31.43 -34.94
N CYS A 130 46.97 -31.28 -35.14
CA CYS A 130 47.62 -30.00 -35.37
C CYS A 130 47.83 -29.77 -36.87
N THR A 131 46.72 -29.77 -37.60
CA THR A 131 46.66 -29.45 -39.04
C THR A 131 45.80 -28.23 -39.27
N GLU A 132 46.08 -27.47 -40.33
CA GLU A 132 45.28 -26.29 -40.69
C GLU A 132 43.78 -26.65 -40.86
N ARG A 133 43.50 -27.81 -41.46
CA ARG A 133 42.13 -28.29 -41.66
C ARG A 133 41.40 -28.60 -40.34
N MET A 134 42.05 -29.29 -39.40
CA MET A 134 41.45 -29.59 -38.09
C MET A 134 41.28 -28.32 -37.25
N SER A 135 42.29 -27.45 -37.24
CA SER A 135 42.24 -26.15 -36.54
C SER A 135 41.10 -25.28 -37.06
N ALA A 136 40.98 -25.12 -38.39
CA ALA A 136 39.89 -24.36 -39.01
C ALA A 136 38.52 -24.97 -38.67
N TYR A 137 38.39 -26.30 -38.72
CA TYR A 137 37.15 -26.98 -38.36
C TYR A 137 36.75 -26.70 -36.91
N LEU A 138 37.63 -26.95 -35.93
CA LEU A 138 37.29 -26.80 -34.52
C LEU A 138 37.09 -25.34 -34.11
N ASN A 139 37.88 -24.41 -34.65
CA ASN A 139 37.79 -22.99 -34.31
C ASN A 139 36.53 -22.32 -34.90
N ASN A 140 36.07 -22.78 -36.07
CA ASN A 140 34.86 -22.25 -36.72
C ASN A 140 33.59 -23.05 -36.37
N SER A 141 33.71 -24.10 -35.54
CA SER A 141 32.57 -24.93 -35.15
C SER A 141 31.74 -24.24 -34.07
N ASP A 142 30.49 -23.88 -34.38
CA ASP A 142 29.57 -23.31 -33.38
C ASP A 142 29.04 -24.33 -32.39
N CYS A 143 29.12 -25.63 -32.69
CA CYS A 143 28.53 -26.69 -31.88
C CYS A 143 29.53 -27.46 -30.99
N ILE A 144 30.83 -27.19 -31.08
CA ILE A 144 31.88 -27.92 -30.36
C ILE A 144 32.73 -26.95 -29.52
N VAL A 145 33.01 -27.33 -28.28
CA VAL A 145 34.06 -26.77 -27.42
C VAL A 145 35.18 -27.79 -27.34
N SER A 146 36.44 -27.37 -27.46
CA SER A 146 37.58 -28.28 -27.46
C SER A 146 38.38 -28.15 -26.17
N TRP A 147 38.69 -29.26 -25.51
CA TRP A 147 39.56 -29.32 -24.33
C TRP A 147 40.64 -30.38 -24.55
N ALA A 148 41.84 -30.12 -24.04
CA ALA A 148 42.97 -31.01 -24.19
C ALA A 148 43.72 -31.22 -22.88
N GLY A 149 44.14 -32.46 -22.62
CA GLY A 149 44.89 -32.83 -21.42
C GLY A 149 46.00 -33.83 -21.73
N CYS A 150 47.11 -33.72 -20.99
CA CYS A 150 48.17 -34.71 -21.00
C CYS A 150 47.97 -35.70 -19.85
N VAL A 151 48.09 -37.00 -20.12
CA VAL A 151 47.93 -38.05 -19.09
C VAL A 151 49.10 -38.15 -18.11
N GLN A 152 50.15 -37.36 -18.31
CA GLN A 152 51.21 -37.18 -17.32
C GLN A 152 50.77 -36.29 -16.16
N HIS A 153 49.74 -35.46 -16.35
CA HIS A 153 49.15 -34.63 -15.30
C HIS A 153 47.97 -35.35 -14.64
N ALA A 154 47.75 -35.08 -13.36
CA ALA A 154 46.72 -35.74 -12.56
C ALA A 154 45.32 -35.64 -13.18
N GLU A 155 44.95 -34.46 -13.69
CA GLU A 155 43.65 -34.24 -14.32
C GLU A 155 43.50 -35.03 -15.62
N GLY A 156 44.48 -34.96 -16.53
CA GLY A 156 44.44 -35.71 -17.79
C GLY A 156 44.40 -37.22 -17.56
N PHE A 157 45.12 -37.72 -16.57
CA PHE A 157 45.06 -39.12 -16.15
C PHE A 157 43.67 -39.50 -15.62
N GLY A 158 43.10 -38.69 -14.71
CA GLY A 158 41.77 -38.92 -14.15
C GLY A 158 40.66 -38.94 -15.22
N VAL A 159 40.73 -38.03 -16.19
CA VAL A 159 39.82 -38.00 -17.34
C VAL A 159 40.00 -39.25 -18.21
N SER A 160 41.24 -39.72 -18.40
CA SER A 160 41.51 -40.94 -19.18
C SER A 160 40.86 -42.18 -18.58
N LEU A 161 40.94 -42.34 -17.25
CA LEU A 161 40.31 -43.44 -16.53
C LEU A 161 38.78 -43.37 -16.67
N SER A 162 38.22 -42.17 -16.51
CA SER A 162 36.78 -41.94 -16.54
C SER A 162 36.16 -42.19 -17.91
N LEU A 163 36.89 -41.85 -18.97
CA LEU A 163 36.48 -42.13 -20.35
C LEU A 163 36.82 -43.55 -20.81
N GLY A 164 37.47 -44.37 -19.97
CA GLY A 164 37.92 -45.71 -20.32
C GLY A 164 38.90 -45.69 -21.50
N CYS A 165 39.84 -44.75 -21.48
CA CYS A 165 40.88 -44.60 -22.50
C CYS A 165 41.91 -45.73 -22.35
N ALA A 166 41.99 -46.61 -23.35
CA ALA A 166 42.92 -47.75 -23.35
C ALA A 166 44.18 -47.53 -24.20
N THR A 167 44.10 -46.66 -25.21
CA THR A 167 45.20 -46.40 -26.15
C THR A 167 45.30 -44.90 -26.44
N PHE A 168 46.50 -44.44 -26.81
CA PHE A 168 46.74 -43.06 -27.21
C PHE A 168 47.17 -43.02 -28.67
N PRO A 169 46.89 -41.94 -29.40
CA PRO A 169 46.10 -40.77 -29.03
C PRO A 169 44.60 -41.06 -28.89
N PHE A 170 43.91 -40.32 -28.02
CA PHE A 170 42.49 -40.54 -27.73
C PHE A 170 41.67 -39.25 -27.90
N LEU A 171 40.60 -39.34 -28.68
CA LEU A 171 39.58 -38.30 -28.80
C LEU A 171 38.23 -38.84 -28.34
N ALA A 172 37.48 -38.02 -27.61
CA ALA A 172 36.09 -38.31 -27.28
C ALA A 172 35.21 -37.08 -27.49
N LEU A 173 34.10 -37.26 -28.20
CA LEU A 173 33.04 -36.27 -28.27
C LEU A 173 32.05 -36.55 -27.14
N LEU A 174 31.78 -35.55 -26.32
CA LEU A 174 30.92 -35.66 -25.15
C LEU A 174 29.68 -34.77 -25.31
N SER A 175 28.51 -35.29 -24.91
CA SER A 175 27.30 -34.51 -24.72
C SER A 175 27.17 -34.11 -23.25
N CYS A 176 27.18 -32.80 -23.01
CA CYS A 176 27.10 -32.21 -21.67
C CYS A 176 25.68 -31.67 -21.43
N VAL A 177 24.77 -32.51 -20.97
CA VAL A 177 23.38 -32.13 -20.65
C VAL A 177 23.14 -32.08 -19.14
N SER A 178 21.96 -31.60 -18.73
CA SER A 178 21.59 -31.43 -17.33
C SER A 178 21.68 -32.71 -16.48
N ARG A 179 21.52 -33.89 -17.09
CA ARG A 179 21.55 -35.19 -16.41
C ARG A 179 22.94 -35.82 -16.28
N GLY A 180 24.00 -35.18 -16.80
CA GLY A 180 25.36 -35.70 -16.73
C GLY A 180 26.14 -35.52 -18.04
N VAL A 181 27.30 -36.16 -18.10
CA VAL A 181 28.18 -36.20 -19.28
C VAL A 181 28.07 -37.57 -19.92
N ASN A 182 27.74 -37.61 -21.21
CA ASN A 182 27.64 -38.86 -21.97
C ASN A 182 28.68 -38.86 -23.10
N VAL A 183 29.35 -39.99 -23.29
CA VAL A 183 30.26 -40.16 -24.44
C VAL A 183 29.45 -40.46 -25.68
N VAL A 184 29.58 -39.61 -26.70
CA VAL A 184 28.87 -39.72 -27.97
C VAL A 184 29.68 -40.54 -28.98
N GLU A 185 30.98 -40.28 -29.05
CA GLU A 185 31.89 -40.91 -30.01
C GLU A 185 33.29 -41.02 -29.39
N LYS A 186 34.00 -42.11 -29.65
CA LYS A 186 35.41 -42.30 -29.26
C LYS A 186 36.23 -42.62 -30.49
N ILE A 187 37.34 -41.91 -30.67
CA ILE A 187 38.28 -42.14 -31.77
C ILE A 187 39.64 -42.45 -31.14
N THR A 188 40.05 -43.72 -31.28
CA THR A 188 41.29 -44.26 -30.69
C THR A 188 42.32 -44.69 -31.74
N ALA A 189 41.97 -44.58 -33.02
CA ALA A 189 42.83 -44.95 -34.14
C ALA A 189 43.60 -43.75 -34.67
N ASN A 190 44.83 -43.98 -35.14
CA ASN A 190 45.63 -42.98 -35.83
C ASN A 190 45.10 -42.81 -37.27
N VAL A 191 44.08 -41.97 -37.42
CA VAL A 191 43.40 -41.66 -38.69
C VAL A 191 43.68 -40.21 -39.11
N PRO A 192 43.69 -39.91 -40.42
CA PRO A 192 43.94 -38.54 -40.91
C PRO A 192 42.82 -37.57 -40.51
N ALA A 193 43.14 -36.27 -40.50
CA ALA A 193 42.20 -35.22 -40.07
C ALA A 193 40.82 -35.29 -40.75
N ASN A 194 40.75 -35.63 -42.04
CA ASN A 194 39.50 -35.70 -42.80
C ASN A 194 38.54 -36.73 -42.21
N GLU A 195 39.04 -37.93 -41.90
CA GLU A 195 38.22 -39.03 -41.38
C GLU A 195 37.74 -38.72 -39.96
N ILE A 196 38.56 -38.04 -39.14
CA ILE A 196 38.15 -37.56 -37.82
C ILE A 196 37.00 -36.56 -37.97
N ILE A 197 37.14 -35.57 -38.85
CA ILE A 197 36.11 -34.54 -39.07
C ILE A 197 34.80 -35.19 -39.55
N GLU A 198 34.86 -36.15 -40.47
CA GLU A 198 33.68 -36.89 -40.94
C GLU A 198 33.00 -37.66 -39.80
N LYS A 199 33.77 -38.36 -38.96
CA LYS A 199 33.24 -39.05 -37.77
C LYS A 199 32.61 -38.09 -36.78
N LEU A 200 33.25 -36.93 -36.53
CA LEU A 200 32.73 -35.90 -35.63
C LEU A 200 31.44 -35.29 -36.16
N ASN A 201 31.38 -34.92 -37.44
CA ASN A 201 30.17 -34.40 -38.07
C ASN A 201 29.02 -35.41 -37.97
N ALA A 202 29.26 -36.66 -38.35
CA ALA A 202 28.24 -37.70 -38.27
C ALA A 202 27.77 -37.94 -36.82
N ALA A 203 28.67 -37.87 -35.84
CA ALA A 203 28.33 -38.00 -34.42
C ALA A 203 27.51 -36.81 -33.91
N VAL A 204 27.89 -35.59 -34.29
CA VAL A 204 27.14 -34.35 -34.00
C VAL A 204 25.74 -34.44 -34.58
N ASP A 205 25.59 -34.79 -35.86
CA ASP A 205 24.29 -34.87 -36.53
C ASP A 205 23.35 -35.90 -35.89
N ARG A 206 23.86 -37.09 -35.58
CA ARG A 206 23.09 -38.13 -34.86
C ARG A 206 22.58 -37.67 -33.49
N ASN A 207 23.34 -36.81 -32.82
CA ASN A 207 23.08 -36.44 -31.42
C ASN A 207 22.59 -35.00 -31.24
N ASN A 208 22.45 -34.24 -32.33
CA ASN A 208 22.02 -32.85 -32.32
C ASN A 208 20.65 -32.66 -31.65
N GLN A 209 19.76 -33.66 -31.77
CA GLN A 209 18.46 -33.66 -31.10
C GLN A 209 18.57 -33.56 -29.56
N ILE A 210 19.62 -34.15 -28.97
CA ILE A 210 19.85 -34.11 -27.51
C ILE A 210 20.15 -32.68 -27.06
N LEU A 211 21.01 -31.97 -27.79
CA LEU A 211 21.31 -30.57 -27.50
C LEU A 211 20.14 -29.64 -27.83
N ALA A 212 19.41 -29.89 -28.92
CA ALA A 212 18.22 -29.13 -29.28
C ALA A 212 17.13 -29.23 -28.20
N ALA A 213 16.86 -30.43 -27.68
CA ALA A 213 15.95 -30.63 -26.57
C ALA A 213 16.42 -29.90 -25.29
N ALA A 214 17.73 -29.94 -24.99
CA ALA A 214 18.30 -29.22 -23.86
C ALA A 214 18.16 -27.69 -24.00
N ARG A 215 18.33 -27.14 -25.20
CA ARG A 215 18.11 -25.71 -25.51
C ARG A 215 16.65 -25.33 -25.33
N HIS A 216 15.73 -26.14 -25.83
CA HIS A 216 14.29 -25.89 -25.70
C HIS A 216 13.85 -25.87 -24.23
N VAL A 217 14.29 -26.85 -23.43
CA VAL A 217 13.99 -26.90 -21.99
C VAL A 217 14.55 -25.68 -21.25
N ARG A 218 15.72 -25.18 -21.65
CA ARG A 218 16.29 -23.96 -21.07
C ARG A 218 15.50 -22.72 -21.41
N LEU A 219 15.16 -22.55 -22.69
CA LEU A 219 14.36 -21.42 -23.15
C LEU A 219 13.03 -21.37 -22.39
N GLN A 220 12.33 -22.51 -22.30
CA GLN A 220 11.07 -22.61 -21.54
C GLN A 220 11.23 -22.24 -20.07
N ARG A 221 12.35 -22.59 -19.42
CA ARG A 221 12.61 -22.22 -18.02
C ARG A 221 12.83 -20.72 -17.88
N THR A 222 13.60 -20.12 -18.79
CA THR A 222 13.85 -18.68 -18.79
C THR A 222 12.57 -17.91 -19.08
N GLU A 223 11.78 -18.32 -20.06
CA GLU A 223 10.47 -17.73 -20.35
C GLU A 223 9.51 -17.84 -19.16
N ALA A 224 9.43 -19.01 -18.53
CA ALA A 224 8.60 -19.21 -17.35
C ALA A 224 9.06 -18.36 -16.15
N GLN A 225 10.36 -18.12 -16.01
CA GLN A 225 10.90 -17.24 -14.97
C GLN A 225 10.52 -15.78 -15.24
N ILE A 226 10.74 -15.28 -16.47
CA ILE A 226 10.38 -13.92 -16.87
C ILE A 226 8.87 -13.69 -16.67
N LEU A 227 8.03 -14.65 -17.06
CA LEU A 227 6.59 -14.54 -16.89
C LEU A 227 6.17 -14.43 -15.42
N ARG A 228 6.82 -15.19 -14.52
CA ARG A 228 6.58 -15.08 -13.07
C ARG A 228 7.00 -13.73 -12.52
N GLU A 229 8.18 -13.26 -12.91
CA GLU A 229 8.67 -11.94 -12.50
C GLU A 229 7.73 -10.82 -12.97
N GLN A 230 7.20 -10.90 -14.19
CA GLN A 230 6.19 -9.96 -14.69
C GLN A 230 4.89 -10.01 -13.89
N GLN A 231 4.37 -11.22 -13.60
CA GLN A 231 3.15 -11.38 -12.79
C GLN A 231 3.33 -10.86 -11.37
N ASP A 232 4.48 -11.11 -10.75
CA ASP A 232 4.79 -10.64 -9.40
C ASP A 232 4.85 -9.10 -9.35
N LEU A 233 5.42 -8.45 -10.38
CA LEU A 233 5.44 -7.00 -10.50
C LEU A 233 4.02 -6.42 -10.66
N GLU A 234 3.23 -6.94 -11.60
CA GLU A 234 1.85 -6.50 -11.81
C GLU A 234 0.99 -6.67 -10.54
N TYR A 235 1.17 -7.78 -9.83
CA TYR A 235 0.48 -8.04 -8.56
C TYR A 235 0.87 -7.03 -7.48
N GLN A 236 2.16 -6.71 -7.34
CA GLN A 236 2.63 -5.70 -6.39
C GLN A 236 2.08 -4.30 -6.71
N GLU A 237 2.02 -3.93 -7.99
CA GLU A 237 1.42 -2.67 -8.44
C GLU A 237 -0.08 -2.59 -8.12
N SER A 238 -0.82 -3.68 -8.37
CA SER A 238 -2.25 -3.77 -8.01
C SER A 238 -2.45 -3.61 -6.50
N LEU A 239 -1.68 -4.32 -5.68
CA LEU A 239 -1.75 -4.20 -4.22
C LEU A 239 -1.41 -2.79 -3.74
N ALA A 240 -0.45 -2.11 -4.38
CA ALA A 240 -0.11 -0.73 -4.05
C ALA A 240 -1.22 0.25 -4.47
N ALA A 241 -1.89 0.00 -5.60
CA ALA A 241 -3.04 0.79 -6.03
C ALA A 241 -4.23 0.62 -5.07
N ASP A 242 -4.55 -0.61 -4.67
CA ASP A 242 -5.64 -0.88 -3.73
C ASP A 242 -5.37 -0.25 -2.35
N ARG A 243 -4.14 -0.37 -1.83
CA ARG A 243 -3.75 0.33 -0.59
C ARG A 243 -3.88 1.84 -0.68
N ARG A 244 -3.54 2.45 -1.82
CA ARG A 244 -3.71 3.90 -2.02
C ARG A 244 -5.18 4.29 -2.03
N ARG A 245 -6.04 3.53 -2.73
CA ARG A 245 -7.49 3.79 -2.73
C ARG A 245 -8.08 3.66 -1.33
N GLU A 246 -7.69 2.64 -0.56
CA GLU A 246 -8.14 2.48 0.83
C GLU A 246 -7.70 3.66 1.71
N GLN A 247 -6.46 4.13 1.56
CA GLN A 247 -5.98 5.31 2.27
C GLN A 247 -6.73 6.58 1.87
N GLU A 248 -6.96 6.80 0.58
CA GLU A 248 -7.72 7.95 0.08
C GLU A 248 -9.16 7.97 0.61
N VAL A 249 -9.84 6.81 0.61
CA VAL A 249 -11.20 6.68 1.17
C VAL A 249 -11.21 6.98 2.67
N ARG A 250 -10.22 6.47 3.42
CA ARG A 250 -10.11 6.73 4.86
C ARG A 250 -9.84 8.22 5.13
N GLU A 251 -8.92 8.84 4.39
CA GLU A 251 -8.64 10.26 4.54
C GLU A 251 -9.85 11.13 4.19
N GLN A 252 -10.63 10.76 3.17
CA GLN A 252 -11.87 11.45 2.82
C GLN A 252 -12.90 11.34 3.95
N ALA A 253 -13.12 10.14 4.49
CA ALA A 253 -14.02 9.93 5.62
C ALA A 253 -13.61 10.73 6.87
N GLU A 254 -12.31 10.75 7.21
CA GLU A 254 -11.80 11.54 8.34
C GLU A 254 -11.95 13.06 8.11
N ARG A 255 -11.83 13.54 6.86
CA ARG A 255 -12.06 14.96 6.51
C ARG A 255 -13.55 15.31 6.62
N GLU A 256 -14.43 14.47 6.10
CA GLU A 256 -15.88 14.66 6.19
C GLU A 256 -16.36 14.64 7.65
N GLU A 257 -15.85 13.72 8.48
CA GLU A 257 -16.18 13.67 9.90
C GLU A 257 -15.72 14.94 10.63
N LYS A 258 -14.49 15.41 10.38
CA LYS A 258 -13.99 16.67 10.94
C LYS A 258 -14.82 17.87 10.50
N GLU A 259 -15.24 17.93 9.23
CA GLU A 259 -16.10 19.02 8.75
C GLU A 259 -17.48 18.98 9.39
N ARG A 260 -18.07 17.79 9.56
CA ARG A 260 -19.35 17.61 10.27
C ARG A 260 -19.26 18.06 11.72
N LEU A 261 -18.22 17.63 12.44
CA LEU A 261 -17.99 18.04 13.84
C LEU A 261 -17.76 19.56 13.95
N ARG A 262 -17.09 20.17 12.95
CA ARG A 262 -16.89 21.62 12.94
C ARG A 262 -18.21 22.36 12.74
N LYS A 263 -19.04 21.95 11.77
CA LYS A 263 -20.37 22.54 11.53
C LYS A 263 -21.27 22.38 12.74
N GLU A 264 -21.34 21.19 13.34
CA GLU A 264 -22.14 20.96 14.54
C GLU A 264 -21.65 21.80 15.73
N GLY A 265 -20.32 21.98 15.86
CA GLY A 265 -19.74 22.87 16.87
C GLY A 265 -20.06 24.36 16.63
N GLU A 266 -20.06 24.81 15.38
CA GLU A 266 -20.45 26.16 14.98
C GLU A 266 -21.96 26.41 15.23
N GLU A 267 -22.82 25.46 14.85
CA GLU A 267 -24.27 25.52 15.09
C GLU A 267 -24.62 25.56 16.58
N ARG A 268 -24.01 24.70 17.41
CA ARG A 268 -24.24 24.72 18.86
C ARG A 268 -23.83 26.04 19.50
N ARG A 269 -22.72 26.65 19.05
CA ARG A 269 -22.29 27.96 19.53
C ARG A 269 -23.28 29.06 19.15
N ALA A 270 -23.76 29.04 17.90
CA ALA A 270 -24.75 30.00 17.43
C ALA A 270 -26.09 29.85 18.19
N GLU A 271 -26.53 28.61 18.48
CA GLU A 271 -27.74 28.36 19.27
C GLU A 271 -27.57 28.84 20.72
N GLU A 272 -26.40 28.61 21.34
CA GLU A 272 -26.11 29.07 22.69
C GLU A 272 -26.03 30.61 22.77
N GLU A 273 -25.43 31.26 21.77
CA GLU A 273 -25.41 32.72 21.67
C GLU A 273 -26.83 33.28 21.48
N ALA A 274 -27.64 32.70 20.59
CA ALA A 274 -29.02 33.13 20.38
C ALA A 274 -29.88 32.98 21.65
N LYS A 275 -29.72 31.88 22.39
CA LYS A 275 -30.41 31.68 23.69
C LYS A 275 -29.98 32.72 24.72
N ARG A 276 -28.69 33.04 24.80
CA ARG A 276 -28.19 34.08 25.71
C ARG A 276 -28.76 35.45 25.38
N GLU A 277 -28.84 35.81 24.09
CA GLU A 277 -29.45 37.05 23.64
C GLU A 277 -30.96 37.11 23.96
N GLU A 278 -31.69 36.01 23.79
CA GLU A 278 -33.11 35.93 24.12
C GLU A 278 -33.35 36.05 25.63
N GLU A 279 -32.57 35.35 26.46
CA GLU A 279 -32.63 35.46 27.92
C GLU A 279 -32.27 36.87 28.42
N GLU A 280 -31.33 37.55 27.76
CA GLU A 280 -30.98 38.93 28.08
C GLU A 280 -32.13 39.89 27.72
N LYS A 281 -32.74 39.75 26.54
CA LYS A 281 -33.91 40.53 26.13
C LYS A 281 -35.10 40.31 27.07
N ALA A 282 -35.40 39.06 27.42
CA ALA A 282 -36.48 38.73 28.35
C ALA A 282 -36.26 39.37 29.73
N ARG A 283 -35.03 39.31 30.26
CA ARG A 283 -34.67 39.99 31.52
C ARG A 283 -34.86 41.50 31.45
N GLN A 284 -34.47 42.14 30.35
CA GLN A 284 -34.68 43.57 30.16
C GLN A 284 -36.18 43.94 30.10
N GLU A 285 -37.00 43.12 29.42
CA GLU A 285 -38.45 43.34 29.37
C GLU A 285 -39.12 43.16 30.73
N GLU A 286 -38.72 42.16 31.52
CA GLU A 286 -39.23 41.95 32.89
C GLU A 286 -38.87 43.12 33.81
N GLN A 287 -37.62 43.61 33.74
CA GLN A 287 -37.19 44.77 34.50
C GLN A 287 -38.00 46.01 34.11
N TYR A 288 -38.19 46.25 32.81
CA TYR A 288 -39.00 47.36 32.32
C TYR A 288 -40.45 47.28 32.81
N LYS A 289 -41.07 46.08 32.78
CA LYS A 289 -42.42 45.87 33.31
C LYS A 289 -42.51 46.17 34.82
N ALA A 290 -41.55 45.66 35.60
CA ALA A 290 -41.50 45.91 37.04
C ALA A 290 -41.35 47.40 37.37
N GLU A 291 -40.54 48.15 36.61
CA GLU A 291 -40.42 49.60 36.75
C GLU A 291 -41.75 50.32 36.49
N ILE A 292 -42.48 49.92 35.44
CA ILE A 292 -43.80 50.49 35.13
C ILE A 292 -44.82 50.16 36.22
N GLU A 293 -44.82 48.95 36.80
CA GLU A 293 -45.73 48.60 37.90
C GLU A 293 -45.47 49.43 39.15
N VAL A 294 -44.21 49.70 39.49
CA VAL A 294 -43.85 50.61 40.60
C VAL A 294 -44.35 52.02 40.33
N LYS A 295 -44.22 52.53 39.10
CA LYS A 295 -44.77 53.83 38.69
C LYS A 295 -46.30 53.86 38.78
N ARG A 296 -46.97 52.80 38.33
CA ARG A 296 -48.44 52.64 38.40
C ARG A 296 -48.95 52.70 39.83
N ALA A 297 -48.27 52.02 40.77
CA ALA A 297 -48.61 52.06 42.19
C ALA A 297 -48.51 53.48 42.78
N ARG A 298 -47.55 54.29 42.34
CA ARG A 298 -47.41 55.70 42.79
C ARG A 298 -48.53 56.59 42.25
N ILE A 299 -48.98 56.37 41.01
CA ILE A 299 -50.07 57.17 40.40
C ILE A 299 -51.43 56.84 41.01
N ALA A 300 -51.65 55.59 41.44
CA ALA A 300 -52.91 55.15 42.04
C ALA A 300 -53.32 55.92 43.31
N ASP A 301 -52.37 56.62 43.97
CA ASP A 301 -52.60 57.48 45.14
C ASP A 301 -53.14 58.90 44.77
N GLY A 302 -53.41 59.14 43.48
CA GLY A 302 -53.85 60.44 42.96
C GLY A 302 -55.29 60.86 43.32
N PRO A 303 -55.64 62.16 43.13
CA PRO A 303 -56.96 62.70 43.46
C PRO A 303 -58.04 62.19 42.49
N LYS A 304 -59.10 61.59 43.06
CA LYS A 304 -60.21 60.98 42.30
C LYS A 304 -61.24 61.98 41.73
N SER A 305 -61.12 63.27 42.06
CA SER A 305 -62.09 64.31 41.66
C SER A 305 -61.40 65.62 41.29
N ARG A 306 -61.94 66.31 40.28
CA ARG A 306 -61.46 67.61 39.78
C ARG A 306 -61.67 68.73 40.78
N THR A 307 -62.70 68.63 41.61
CA THR A 307 -63.02 69.59 42.68
C THR A 307 -62.82 68.92 44.03
N PRO A 308 -61.94 69.46 44.89
CA PRO A 308 -61.81 68.99 46.26
C PRO A 308 -63.16 69.11 47.01
N PRO A 309 -63.51 68.16 47.91
CA PRO A 309 -64.67 68.30 48.78
C PRO A 309 -64.63 69.62 49.57
N PRO A 310 -65.78 70.24 49.89
CA PRO A 310 -65.81 71.47 50.68
C PRO A 310 -65.09 71.27 52.03
N GLY A 311 -63.94 71.94 52.24
CA GLY A 311 -63.11 71.80 53.45
C GLY A 311 -61.76 71.07 53.27
N ALA A 312 -61.39 70.68 52.05
CA ALA A 312 -60.09 70.07 51.78
C ALA A 312 -58.95 71.12 51.63
N ASP A 313 -57.81 70.86 52.27
CA ASP A 313 -56.62 71.73 52.25
C ASP A 313 -55.74 71.59 50.99
N TYR A 314 -56.09 70.71 50.04
CA TYR A 314 -55.34 70.48 48.81
C TYR A 314 -56.02 71.10 47.59
N LYS A 315 -55.20 71.57 46.64
CA LYS A 315 -55.65 72.01 45.31
C LYS A 315 -55.38 70.91 44.29
N THR A 316 -56.18 70.85 43.23
CA THR A 316 -56.07 69.89 42.12
C THR A 316 -55.60 70.59 40.85
N ALA A 317 -54.90 69.85 39.99
CA ALA A 317 -54.41 70.28 38.68
C ALA A 317 -54.93 69.30 37.61
N VAL A 318 -55.60 69.80 36.57
CA VAL A 318 -56.03 68.97 35.44
C VAL A 318 -55.05 69.18 34.28
N ILE A 319 -54.28 68.15 33.96
CA ILE A 319 -53.33 68.21 32.83
C ILE A 319 -53.90 67.39 31.68
N ARG A 320 -54.03 68.04 30.53
CA ARG A 320 -54.33 67.36 29.26
C ARG A 320 -53.03 67.18 28.49
N PHE A 321 -52.70 65.96 28.14
CA PHE A 321 -51.57 65.61 27.29
C PHE A 321 -52.03 65.47 25.85
N GLN A 322 -51.30 66.10 24.93
CA GLN A 322 -51.48 65.91 23.50
C GLN A 322 -50.22 65.23 22.93
N LEU A 323 -50.38 64.00 22.47
CA LEU A 323 -49.29 63.23 21.85
C LEU A 323 -49.16 63.61 20.37
N HIS A 324 -47.97 63.36 19.81
CA HIS A 324 -47.66 63.55 18.39
C HIS A 324 -48.50 62.65 17.46
N ASN A 325 -49.02 61.52 17.95
CA ASN A 325 -49.96 60.66 17.23
C ASN A 325 -51.42 61.19 17.22
N GLY A 326 -51.67 62.35 17.83
CA GLY A 326 -52.99 62.97 17.92
C GLY A 326 -53.88 62.44 19.04
N THR A 327 -53.43 61.44 19.81
CA THR A 327 -54.15 60.98 20.99
C THR A 327 -54.09 62.03 22.11
N ARG A 328 -55.17 62.10 22.89
CA ARG A 328 -55.31 63.03 24.01
C ARG A 328 -55.50 62.23 25.27
N LEU A 329 -54.65 62.46 26.26
CA LEU A 329 -54.76 61.88 27.59
C LEU A 329 -55.14 63.00 28.56
N ASP A 330 -55.91 62.69 29.59
CA ASP A 330 -56.23 63.64 30.64
C ASP A 330 -56.09 62.98 32.01
N HIS A 331 -55.41 63.66 32.92
CA HIS A 331 -55.21 63.18 34.28
C HIS A 331 -55.30 64.30 35.29
N ILE A 332 -55.72 63.94 36.50
CA ILE A 332 -55.90 64.87 37.62
C ILE A 332 -54.79 64.60 38.62
N PHE A 333 -54.02 65.61 38.95
CA PHE A 333 -52.92 65.56 39.91
C PHE A 333 -53.21 66.48 41.09
N TYR A 334 -52.53 66.29 42.23
CA TYR A 334 -52.51 67.28 43.28
C TYR A 334 -51.64 68.47 42.85
N ALA A 335 -51.96 69.69 43.30
CA ALA A 335 -51.16 70.87 42.97
C ALA A 335 -49.72 70.81 43.54
N HIS A 336 -49.50 69.98 44.57
CA HIS A 336 -48.20 69.76 45.18
C HIS A 336 -47.45 68.54 44.59
N ASP A 337 -48.07 67.79 43.67
CA ASP A 337 -47.37 66.71 42.97
C ASP A 337 -46.21 67.28 42.15
N THR A 338 -45.22 66.45 41.86
CA THR A 338 -44.04 66.84 41.09
C THR A 338 -44.19 66.51 39.62
N LEU A 339 -43.39 67.17 38.78
CA LEU A 339 -43.30 66.82 37.35
C LEU A 339 -42.83 65.38 37.10
N LYS A 340 -42.12 64.77 38.06
CA LYS A 340 -41.81 63.34 38.07
C LYS A 340 -43.07 62.46 38.08
N SER A 341 -44.07 62.77 38.91
CA SER A 341 -45.35 62.05 38.94
C SER A 341 -46.12 62.18 37.61
N VAL A 342 -45.98 63.32 36.93
CA VAL A 342 -46.56 63.55 35.61
C VAL A 342 -45.87 62.70 34.53
N ARG A 343 -44.54 62.60 34.55
CA ARG A 343 -43.81 61.70 33.65
C ARG A 343 -44.09 60.23 33.95
N ASP A 344 -44.13 59.84 35.23
CA ASP A 344 -44.50 58.48 35.63
C ASP A 344 -45.88 58.11 35.06
N PHE A 345 -46.85 59.03 35.03
CA PHE A 345 -48.16 58.82 34.39
C PHE A 345 -48.07 58.64 32.88
N VAL A 346 -47.28 59.46 32.19
CA VAL A 346 -47.08 59.34 30.74
C VAL A 346 -46.39 58.01 30.41
N ASP A 347 -45.42 57.57 31.21
CA ASP A 347 -44.73 56.28 31.04
C ASP A 347 -45.69 55.09 31.17
N VAL A 348 -46.59 55.12 32.15
CA VAL A 348 -47.61 54.07 32.35
C VAL A 348 -48.63 54.06 31.21
N GLU A 349 -49.11 55.22 30.75
CA GLU A 349 -50.02 55.29 29.62
C GLU A 349 -49.35 54.88 28.30
N PHE A 350 -48.05 55.15 28.13
CA PHE A 350 -47.28 54.67 26.99
C PHE A 350 -47.17 53.15 27.00
N PHE A 351 -46.92 52.57 28.17
CA PHE A 351 -46.90 51.11 28.34
C PHE A 351 -48.28 50.46 28.10
N ASP A 352 -49.35 51.00 28.70
CA ASP A 352 -50.71 50.44 28.60
C ASP A 352 -51.29 50.53 27.18
N ARG A 353 -50.83 51.51 26.37
CA ARG A 353 -51.28 51.73 24.99
C ARG A 353 -50.32 51.22 23.92
N ASP A 354 -49.26 50.51 24.32
CA ASP A 354 -48.23 49.96 23.43
C ASP A 354 -47.57 51.04 22.54
N ILE A 355 -47.30 52.21 23.14
CA ILE A 355 -46.63 53.33 22.48
C ILE A 355 -45.13 53.20 22.74
N SER A 356 -44.36 52.86 21.69
CA SER A 356 -42.93 52.53 21.76
C SER A 356 -42.01 53.77 21.83
N ILE A 357 -42.29 54.72 22.72
CA ILE A 357 -41.47 55.92 22.92
C ILE A 357 -40.77 55.80 24.27
N ARG A 358 -39.44 55.77 24.25
CA ARG A 358 -38.63 55.66 25.46
C ARG A 358 -38.09 57.02 25.88
N ASN A 359 -37.81 57.90 24.93
CA ASN A 359 -37.35 59.26 25.18
C ASN A 359 -38.37 60.27 24.65
N TYR A 360 -38.94 61.07 25.55
CA TYR A 360 -39.86 62.14 25.19
C TYR A 360 -39.62 63.39 26.02
N GLU A 361 -40.08 64.52 25.49
CA GLU A 361 -40.08 65.81 26.17
C GLU A 361 -41.51 66.31 26.39
N LEU A 362 -41.73 66.93 27.55
CA LEU A 362 -42.99 67.58 27.90
C LEU A 362 -42.86 69.09 27.67
N ALA A 363 -43.74 69.69 26.88
CA ALA A 363 -43.72 71.13 26.59
C ALA A 363 -45.10 71.79 26.60
N THR A 364 -45.21 73.02 27.09
CA THR A 364 -46.40 73.88 26.90
C THR A 364 -46.21 74.80 25.69
N ASN A 365 -47.29 75.28 25.07
CA ASN A 365 -47.20 76.13 23.87
C ASN A 365 -47.32 77.65 24.17
N PHE A 366 -48.09 78.06 25.19
CA PHE A 366 -48.28 79.48 25.54
C PHE A 366 -48.47 79.70 27.06
N PRO A 367 -47.48 80.26 27.79
CA PRO A 367 -46.10 80.51 27.36
C PRO A 367 -45.36 79.19 27.07
N LYS A 368 -44.48 79.20 26.06
CA LYS A 368 -43.71 78.00 25.68
C LYS A 368 -42.67 77.68 26.76
N LYS A 369 -42.85 76.56 27.45
CA LYS A 369 -41.91 76.07 28.47
C LYS A 369 -41.66 74.59 28.24
N VAL A 370 -40.39 74.20 28.19
CA VAL A 370 -39.96 72.80 28.06
C VAL A 370 -39.58 72.30 29.44
N TYR A 371 -40.15 71.16 29.84
CA TYR A 371 -39.91 70.53 31.12
C TYR A 371 -38.92 69.38 30.93
N GLY A 372 -37.63 69.72 30.97
CA GLY A 372 -36.51 68.79 30.89
C GLY A 372 -36.25 68.03 32.21
N PRO A 373 -35.25 67.12 32.22
CA PRO A 373 -34.91 66.31 33.40
C PRO A 373 -34.45 67.13 34.62
N GLU A 374 -34.06 68.39 34.42
CA GLU A 374 -33.62 69.29 35.49
C GLU A 374 -34.77 69.84 36.35
N LEU A 375 -36.02 69.73 35.87
CA LEU A 375 -37.21 70.29 36.52
C LEU A 375 -38.12 69.23 37.15
N LEU A 376 -37.65 67.99 37.28
CA LEU A 376 -38.46 66.85 37.73
C LEU A 376 -39.02 66.99 39.15
N ASP A 377 -38.28 67.64 40.04
CA ASP A 377 -38.66 67.81 41.44
C ASP A 377 -39.52 69.07 41.68
N VAL A 378 -39.80 69.86 40.63
CA VAL A 378 -40.64 71.05 40.74
C VAL A 378 -42.11 70.62 40.83
N ASN A 379 -42.83 71.24 41.75
CA ASN A 379 -44.25 70.97 41.97
C ASN A 379 -45.12 71.60 40.85
N LEU A 380 -46.34 71.08 40.65
CA LEU A 380 -47.22 71.52 39.56
C LEU A 380 -47.72 72.96 39.72
N ALA A 381 -47.80 73.46 40.94
CA ALA A 381 -48.12 74.86 41.24
C ALA A 381 -47.01 75.81 40.75
N ASP A 382 -45.75 75.55 41.09
CA ASP A 382 -44.58 76.37 40.72
C ASP A 382 -44.22 76.19 39.24
N ALA A 383 -44.56 75.04 38.66
CA ALA A 383 -44.44 74.78 37.23
C ALA A 383 -45.45 75.57 36.38
N GLY A 384 -46.46 76.20 37.00
CA GLY A 384 -47.51 76.98 36.33
C GLY A 384 -48.60 76.13 35.67
N LEU A 385 -48.78 74.88 36.10
CA LEU A 385 -49.69 73.89 35.48
C LEU A 385 -51.05 73.77 36.20
N THR A 386 -51.32 74.65 37.17
CA THR A 386 -52.58 74.72 37.94
C THR A 386 -53.43 75.93 37.51
N PRO A 387 -54.78 75.85 37.53
CA PRO A 387 -55.62 74.69 37.83
C PRO A 387 -55.83 73.74 36.63
N GLN A 388 -55.52 74.20 35.41
CA GLN A 388 -55.61 73.38 34.19
C GLN A 388 -54.51 73.76 33.20
N ALA A 389 -53.84 72.76 32.60
CA ALA A 389 -52.82 72.97 31.58
C ALA A 389 -52.93 71.99 30.41
N LEU A 390 -52.45 72.41 29.24
CA LEU A 390 -52.28 71.58 28.05
C LEU A 390 -50.78 71.37 27.81
N VAL A 391 -50.34 70.11 27.90
CA VAL A 391 -48.94 69.69 27.74
C VAL A 391 -48.83 68.86 26.47
N TYR A 392 -47.86 69.16 25.63
CA TYR A 392 -47.53 68.41 24.45
C TYR A 392 -46.42 67.42 24.77
N VAL A 393 -46.58 66.18 24.33
CA VAL A 393 -45.54 65.15 24.45
C VAL A 393 -44.83 65.05 23.10
N GLN A 394 -43.57 65.47 23.05
CA GLN A 394 -42.73 65.42 21.87
C GLN A 394 -41.87 64.17 21.93
N ASP A 395 -41.94 63.37 20.88
CA ASP A 395 -41.10 62.18 20.71
C ASP A 395 -39.68 62.61 20.31
N LEU A 396 -38.68 62.14 21.06
CA LEU A 396 -37.25 62.35 20.75
C LEU A 396 -36.60 61.13 20.10
N ASP A 397 -37.31 60.01 20.01
CA ASP A 397 -36.85 58.78 19.35
C ASP A 397 -37.22 58.74 17.84
N SER A 398 -37.98 59.74 17.35
CA SER A 398 -38.43 59.91 15.96
C SER A 398 -37.40 60.52 15.00
#